data_AF-M4WRF6-F1
#
_entry.id   AF-M4WRF6-F1
#
_cell.length_a   1.000
_cell.length_b   1.000
_cell.length_c   1.000
_cell.angle_alpha   90.00
_cell.angle_beta   90.00
_cell.angle_gamma   90.00
#
_symmetry.space_group_name_H-M   'P 1'
#
loop_
_entity.id
_entity.type
_entity.pdbx_description
1 polymer ?
#
loop_
_entity_poly.entity_id
_entity_poly.type
_entity_poly.pdbx_seq_one_letter_code
_entity_poly.pdbx_strand_id
1 'polypeptide(L)'
;MTRRKERPDTHFPYLPENPDITRGGEQFHAYPAKSFLGEQGVFAYYVIMLLGHEELSAFLALLQSRFSTTELLNESIVDNEYQESLALSYREEFGGYLVEATTNSISLLRSFDTLFTAPPAPWVVFPGMDPIEANLPKQGSLEYWWENIWVPFWTSRSESERELFLQTAPDDWREVL
;
A
#
# COMPACT_ATOMS: atom_id res chain seq x y z
N MET A 1 25.11 -5.28 17.71
CA MET A 1 24.59 -6.45 16.97
C MET A 1 23.08 -6.45 17.10
N THR A 2 22.42 -5.67 16.24
CA THR A 2 20.96 -5.47 16.30
C THR A 2 20.32 -6.53 15.42
N ARG A 3 19.51 -7.41 16.02
CA ARG A 3 18.73 -8.40 15.28
C ARG A 3 17.90 -7.66 14.24
N ARG A 4 18.11 -8.01 12.97
CA ARG A 4 17.17 -7.75 11.88
C ARG A 4 15.81 -8.24 12.41
N LYS A 5 14.85 -7.34 12.64
CA LYS A 5 13.46 -7.77 12.85
C LYS A 5 13.08 -8.46 11.54
N GLU A 6 13.13 -9.78 11.55
CA GLU A 6 12.53 -10.59 10.51
C GLU A 6 11.09 -10.09 10.36
N ARG A 7 10.68 -9.86 9.10
CA ARG A 7 9.27 -9.60 8.79
C ARG A 7 8.47 -10.71 9.50
N PRO A 8 7.38 -10.39 10.21
CA PRO A 8 6.57 -11.43 10.85
C PRO A 8 6.27 -12.50 9.80
N ASP A 9 6.37 -13.77 10.19
CA ASP A 9 6.27 -14.95 9.31
C ASP A 9 5.17 -14.76 8.28
N THR A 10 5.56 -14.37 7.08
CA THR A 10 4.68 -14.21 5.93
C THR A 10 4.58 -15.58 5.30
N HIS A 11 3.90 -16.48 6.02
CA HIS A 11 3.63 -17.83 5.57
C HIS A 11 2.57 -17.77 4.46
N PHE A 12 2.94 -17.21 3.30
CA PHE A 12 2.13 -17.22 2.10
C PHE A 12 2.37 -18.56 1.38
N PRO A 13 1.33 -19.38 1.17
CA PRO A 13 1.44 -20.56 0.34
C PRO A 13 1.74 -20.16 -1.12
N TYR A 14 2.30 -21.09 -1.88
CA TYR A 14 2.52 -20.93 -3.32
C TYR A 14 1.18 -20.60 -3.99
N LEU A 15 1.02 -19.37 -4.48
CA LEU A 15 -0.17 -18.93 -5.18
C LEU A 15 -0.23 -19.55 -6.58
N PRO A 16 -1.43 -19.85 -7.13
CA PRO A 16 -1.59 -20.31 -8.50
C PRO A 16 -0.90 -19.38 -9.51
N GLU A 17 -0.33 -19.97 -10.56
CA GLU A 17 0.21 -19.22 -11.69
C GLU A 17 -0.95 -18.62 -12.49
N ASN A 18 -1.06 -17.28 -12.49
CA ASN A 18 -1.98 -16.57 -13.37
C ASN A 18 -1.26 -16.29 -14.71
N PRO A 19 -1.77 -16.78 -15.86
CA PRO A 19 -1.13 -16.58 -17.16
C PRO A 19 -1.10 -15.10 -17.61
N ASP A 20 -1.91 -14.23 -17.01
CA ASP A 20 -1.93 -12.80 -17.31
C ASP A 20 -0.71 -12.05 -16.74
N ILE A 21 0.07 -12.69 -15.86
CA ILE A 21 1.28 -12.09 -15.30
C ILE A 21 2.42 -12.12 -16.31
N THR A 22 2.87 -10.93 -16.70
CA THR A 22 4.01 -10.73 -17.60
C THR A 22 5.34 -10.65 -16.86
N ARG A 23 5.44 -11.35 -15.73
CA ARG A 23 6.65 -11.50 -14.90
C ARG A 23 7.31 -10.17 -14.52
N GLY A 24 6.53 -9.14 -14.22
CA GLY A 24 7.04 -7.82 -13.83
C GLY A 24 6.96 -6.76 -14.92
N GLY A 25 6.54 -7.11 -16.15
CA GLY A 25 6.38 -6.19 -17.28
C GLY A 25 5.08 -5.37 -17.29
N GLU A 26 4.21 -5.57 -16.31
CA GLU A 26 2.91 -4.93 -16.22
C GLU A 26 3.02 -3.43 -15.96
N GLN A 27 2.19 -2.65 -16.65
CA GLN A 27 2.13 -1.20 -16.47
C GLN A 27 1.10 -0.86 -15.38
N PHE A 28 1.58 -0.25 -14.31
CA PHE A 28 0.79 0.25 -13.19
C PHE A 28 1.10 1.72 -12.92
N HIS A 29 0.20 2.40 -12.21
CA HIS A 29 0.58 3.66 -11.58
C HIS A 29 1.64 3.40 -10.51
N ALA A 30 2.53 4.38 -10.34
CA ALA A 30 3.65 4.30 -9.41
C ALA A 30 3.20 4.27 -7.93
N TYR A 31 2.01 4.81 -7.63
CA TYR A 31 1.36 4.67 -6.32
C TYR A 31 -0.05 4.05 -6.50
N PRO A 32 -0.44 3.07 -5.67
CA PRO A 32 0.36 2.47 -4.59
C PRO A 32 1.52 1.63 -5.15
N ALA A 33 2.64 1.60 -4.43
CA ALA A 33 3.84 0.90 -4.91
C ALA A 33 3.61 -0.61 -4.99
N LYS A 34 4.01 -1.22 -6.11
CA LYS A 34 3.85 -2.65 -6.39
C LYS A 34 5.22 -3.29 -6.59
N SER A 35 5.52 -4.30 -5.78
CA SER A 35 6.76 -5.07 -5.90
C SER A 35 6.45 -6.45 -6.47
N PHE A 36 6.99 -6.77 -7.64
CA PHE A 36 6.86 -8.11 -8.20
C PHE A 36 7.74 -9.10 -7.43
N LEU A 37 7.19 -10.26 -7.05
CA LEU A 37 7.87 -11.25 -6.21
C LEU A 37 8.53 -12.40 -6.99
N GLY A 38 8.65 -12.28 -8.31
CA GLY A 38 9.14 -13.38 -9.16
C GLY A 38 10.57 -13.84 -8.85
N GLU A 39 11.42 -12.95 -8.33
CA GLU A 39 12.77 -13.31 -7.87
C GLU A 39 12.75 -14.27 -6.67
N GLN A 40 11.66 -14.30 -5.91
CA GLN A 40 11.43 -15.25 -4.80
C GLN A 40 10.67 -16.50 -5.24
N GLY A 41 10.43 -16.68 -6.54
CA GLY A 41 9.65 -17.80 -7.08
C GLY A 41 8.13 -17.66 -6.88
N VAL A 42 7.66 -16.45 -6.55
CA VAL A 42 6.23 -16.13 -6.37
C VAL A 42 5.77 -15.25 -7.52
N PHE A 43 4.89 -15.76 -8.39
CA PHE A 43 4.31 -14.99 -9.50
C PHE A 43 3.14 -14.14 -9.02
N ALA A 44 3.44 -13.12 -8.22
CA ALA A 44 2.47 -12.18 -7.66
C ALA A 44 3.13 -10.82 -7.38
N TYR A 45 2.31 -9.83 -7.10
CA TYR A 45 2.73 -8.52 -6.63
C TYR A 45 2.40 -8.34 -5.15
N TYR A 46 3.34 -7.75 -4.43
CA TYR A 46 3.15 -7.25 -3.07
C TYR A 46 2.92 -5.75 -3.08
N VAL A 47 1.95 -5.29 -2.29
CA VAL A 47 1.52 -3.89 -2.20
C VAL A 47 1.33 -3.52 -0.73
N ILE A 48 1.83 -2.33 -0.36
CA ILE A 48 1.54 -1.68 0.92
C ILE A 48 0.75 -0.40 0.65
N MET A 49 -0.33 -0.18 1.37
CA MET A 49 -1.18 1.03 1.29
C MET A 49 -1.60 1.46 2.68
N LEU A 50 -1.70 2.77 2.91
CA LEU A 50 -2.42 3.29 4.06
C LEU A 50 -3.76 3.84 3.58
N LEU A 51 -4.85 3.24 4.06
CA LEU A 51 -6.21 3.68 3.77
C LEU A 51 -6.72 4.62 4.88
N GLY A 52 -7.41 5.68 4.47
CA GLY A 52 -8.28 6.45 5.36
C GLY A 52 -9.42 5.59 5.93
N HIS A 53 -10.03 6.05 7.01
CA HIS A 53 -11.13 5.32 7.67
C HIS A 53 -12.35 5.15 6.74
N GLU A 54 -12.60 6.17 5.93
CA GLU A 54 -13.66 6.23 4.93
C GLU A 54 -13.44 5.28 3.74
N GLU A 55 -12.17 4.97 3.43
CA GLU A 55 -11.78 4.16 2.28
C GLU A 55 -11.91 2.65 2.54
N LEU A 56 -11.91 2.21 3.80
CA LEU A 56 -11.97 0.79 4.15
C LEU A 56 -13.21 0.11 3.56
N SER A 57 -14.37 0.78 3.61
CA SER A 57 -15.61 0.22 3.07
C SER A 57 -15.55 -0.04 1.56
N ALA A 58 -14.99 0.90 0.80
CA ALA A 58 -14.78 0.76 -0.64
C ALA A 58 -13.74 -0.32 -0.95
N PHE A 59 -12.67 -0.40 -0.16
CA PHE A 59 -11.67 -1.46 -0.27
C PHE A 59 -12.27 -2.85 -0.05
N LEU A 60 -13.01 -3.05 1.04
CA LEU A 60 -13.65 -4.34 1.31
C LEU A 60 -14.68 -4.71 0.24
N ALA A 61 -15.49 -3.75 -0.23
CA ALA A 61 -16.44 -3.99 -1.31
C ALA A 61 -15.77 -4.41 -2.63
N LEU A 62 -14.64 -3.78 -2.99
CA LEU A 62 -13.84 -4.17 -4.14
C LEU A 62 -13.38 -5.63 -4.02
N LEU A 63 -12.83 -6.01 -2.87
CA LEU A 63 -12.33 -7.37 -2.66
C LEU A 63 -13.46 -8.41 -2.66
N GLN A 64 -14.58 -8.13 -1.99
CA GLN A 64 -15.77 -8.99 -1.98
C GLN A 64 -16.31 -9.21 -3.40
N SER A 65 -16.33 -8.15 -4.22
CA SER A 65 -16.80 -8.25 -5.61
C SER A 65 -15.92 -9.16 -6.48
N ARG A 66 -14.62 -9.26 -6.18
CA ARG A 66 -13.65 -10.00 -7.00
C ARG A 66 -13.45 -11.45 -6.55
N PHE A 67 -13.54 -11.71 -5.25
CA PHE A 67 -13.32 -13.04 -4.65
C PHE A 67 -14.60 -13.70 -4.14
N SER A 68 -15.77 -13.11 -4.41
CA SER A 68 -17.10 -13.64 -4.06
C SER A 68 -17.23 -14.08 -2.60
N THR A 69 -16.52 -13.39 -1.71
CA THR A 69 -16.50 -13.68 -0.28
C THR A 69 -17.48 -12.77 0.46
N THR A 70 -18.21 -13.32 1.41
CA THR A 70 -19.14 -12.58 2.28
C THR A 70 -18.41 -11.89 3.42
N GLU A 71 -17.28 -12.42 3.88
CA GLU A 71 -16.44 -11.84 4.92
C GLU A 71 -14.96 -12.04 4.56
N LEU A 72 -14.24 -10.93 4.36
CA LEU A 72 -12.77 -10.98 4.31
C LEU A 72 -12.27 -10.87 5.72
N LEU A 73 -11.64 -11.94 6.18
CA LEU A 73 -10.95 -11.93 7.46
C LEU A 73 -9.57 -11.30 7.25
N ASN A 74 -9.15 -10.48 8.20
CA ASN A 74 -7.75 -10.10 8.29
C ASN A 74 -6.90 -11.38 8.37
N GLU A 75 -5.73 -11.38 7.71
CA GLU A 75 -4.83 -12.54 7.64
C GLU A 75 -5.44 -13.74 6.89
N SER A 76 -6.22 -13.45 5.84
CA SER A 76 -6.83 -14.48 4.99
C SER A 76 -6.17 -14.60 3.63
N ILE A 77 -6.38 -15.76 3.01
CA ILE A 77 -6.06 -16.04 1.62
C ILE A 77 -7.35 -16.47 0.94
N VAL A 78 -7.64 -15.84 -0.19
CA VAL A 78 -8.83 -16.12 -1.00
C VAL A 78 -8.41 -16.31 -2.45
N ASP A 79 -9.10 -17.21 -3.13
CA ASP A 79 -8.92 -17.49 -4.55
C ASP A 79 -10.27 -17.32 -5.26
N ASN A 80 -10.24 -17.12 -6.58
CA ASN A 80 -11.45 -17.13 -7.40
C ASN A 80 -11.36 -18.11 -8.58
N GLU A 81 -12.45 -18.22 -9.33
CA GLU A 81 -12.56 -19.11 -10.49
C GLU A 81 -11.61 -18.76 -11.66
N TYR A 82 -11.01 -17.57 -11.65
CA TYR A 82 -10.08 -17.08 -12.67
C TYR A 82 -8.61 -17.36 -12.33
N GLN A 83 -8.33 -18.27 -11.38
CA GLN A 83 -6.98 -18.55 -10.88
C GLN A 83 -6.28 -17.33 -10.27
N GLU A 84 -7.08 -16.38 -9.80
CA GLU A 84 -6.56 -15.26 -9.04
C GLU A 84 -6.60 -15.56 -7.56
N SER A 85 -5.61 -15.02 -6.86
CA SER A 85 -5.41 -15.17 -5.43
C SER A 85 -5.08 -13.84 -4.80
N LEU A 86 -5.55 -13.67 -3.57
CA LEU A 86 -5.24 -12.55 -2.72
C LEU A 86 -4.94 -13.08 -1.33
N ALA A 87 -3.75 -12.76 -0.85
CA ALA A 87 -3.42 -12.85 0.56
C ALA A 87 -3.45 -11.44 1.15
N LEU A 88 -4.22 -11.23 2.21
CA LEU A 88 -4.54 -9.92 2.77
C LEU A 88 -4.23 -9.88 4.26
N SER A 89 -3.51 -8.84 4.68
CA SER A 89 -3.44 -8.40 6.08
C SER A 89 -3.71 -6.90 6.16
N TYR A 90 -4.45 -6.47 7.17
CA TYR A 90 -4.61 -5.07 7.49
C TYR A 90 -4.70 -4.84 9.00
N ARG A 91 -4.19 -3.70 9.47
CA ARG A 91 -4.19 -3.33 10.88
C ARG A 91 -4.44 -1.84 11.06
N GLU A 92 -5.07 -1.48 12.17
CA GLU A 92 -5.29 -0.09 12.52
C GLU A 92 -3.96 0.51 13.02
N GLU A 93 -3.34 1.33 12.18
CA GLU A 93 -2.09 2.03 12.46
C GLU A 93 -2.13 3.39 11.75
N PHE A 94 -1.33 4.35 12.21
CA PHE A 94 -1.16 5.64 11.52
C PHE A 94 -2.46 6.45 11.34
N GLY A 95 -3.46 6.24 12.21
CA GLY A 95 -4.76 6.90 12.10
C GLY A 95 -5.62 6.41 10.92
N GLY A 96 -5.35 5.21 10.41
CA GLY A 96 -6.10 4.57 9.34
C GLY A 96 -5.87 3.06 9.33
N TYR A 97 -5.96 2.44 8.16
CA TYR A 97 -5.72 1.01 7.98
C TYR A 97 -4.50 0.78 7.10
N LEU A 98 -3.43 0.27 7.71
CA LEU A 98 -2.26 -0.19 6.97
C LEU A 98 -2.58 -1.55 6.37
N VAL A 99 -2.64 -1.61 5.05
CA VAL A 99 -2.96 -2.79 4.25
C VAL A 99 -1.70 -3.33 3.61
N GLU A 100 -1.50 -4.64 3.75
CA GLU A 100 -0.49 -5.42 3.05
C GLU A 100 -1.21 -6.50 2.23
N ALA A 101 -1.03 -6.46 0.92
CA ALA A 101 -1.69 -7.38 -0.01
C ALA A 101 -0.65 -8.06 -0.91
N THR A 102 -0.75 -9.39 -1.05
CA THR A 102 -0.04 -10.14 -2.08
C THR A 102 -1.06 -10.75 -3.03
N THR A 103 -1.00 -10.40 -4.31
CA THR A 103 -1.98 -10.87 -5.29
C THR A 103 -1.39 -11.09 -6.66
N ASN A 104 -1.91 -12.09 -7.37
CA ASN A 104 -1.63 -12.32 -8.78
C ASN A 104 -2.74 -11.72 -9.69
N SER A 105 -3.73 -11.00 -9.13
CA SER A 105 -4.81 -10.38 -9.89
C SER A 105 -4.39 -9.03 -10.47
N ILE A 106 -4.10 -8.99 -11.77
CA ILE A 106 -3.75 -7.75 -12.47
C ILE A 106 -4.91 -6.74 -12.44
N SER A 107 -6.16 -7.21 -12.58
CA SER A 107 -7.32 -6.33 -12.50
C SER A 107 -7.48 -5.70 -11.12
N LEU A 108 -7.19 -6.44 -10.04
CA LEU A 108 -7.27 -5.89 -8.69
C LEU A 108 -6.21 -4.80 -8.48
N LEU A 109 -4.98 -5.04 -8.93
CA LEU A 109 -3.90 -4.06 -8.87
C LEU A 109 -4.23 -2.78 -9.65
N ARG A 110 -4.91 -2.89 -10.79
CA ARG A 110 -5.42 -1.74 -11.56
C ARG A 110 -6.58 -1.02 -10.88
N SER A 111 -7.40 -1.72 -10.09
CA SER A 111 -8.41 -1.07 -9.26
C SER A 111 -7.76 -0.29 -8.10
N PHE A 112 -6.64 -0.77 -7.55
CA PHE A 112 -5.89 -0.02 -6.54
C PHE A 112 -5.33 1.28 -7.11
N ASP A 113 -4.83 1.24 -8.34
CA ASP A 113 -4.32 2.39 -9.09
C ASP A 113 -5.33 3.53 -9.29
N THR A 114 -6.62 3.23 -9.30
CA THR A 114 -7.69 4.20 -9.56
C THR A 114 -8.39 4.65 -8.29
N LEU A 115 -8.50 3.78 -7.29
CA LEU A 115 -9.26 4.05 -6.06
C LEU A 115 -8.40 4.64 -4.94
N PHE A 116 -7.12 4.21 -4.82
CA PHE A 116 -6.27 4.56 -3.69
C PHE A 116 -5.07 5.40 -4.17
N THR A 117 -5.37 6.62 -4.61
CA THR A 117 -4.42 7.45 -5.38
C THR A 117 -3.50 8.30 -4.53
N ALA A 118 -3.80 8.48 -3.24
CA ALA A 118 -2.99 9.21 -2.28
C ALA A 118 -3.16 8.62 -0.87
N PRO A 119 -2.11 8.55 -0.05
CA PRO A 119 -2.24 8.24 1.37
C PRO A 119 -2.75 9.47 2.16
N PRO A 120 -3.22 9.26 3.40
CA PRO A 120 -3.36 10.36 4.36
C PRO A 120 -2.06 11.18 4.48
N ALA A 121 -2.19 12.50 4.63
CA ALA A 121 -1.05 13.41 4.67
C ALA A 121 -0.20 13.24 5.96
N PRO A 122 1.10 13.60 5.96
CA PRO A 122 1.96 13.47 7.14
C PRO A 122 1.42 14.17 8.39
N TRP A 123 0.87 15.39 8.26
CA TRP A 123 0.30 16.15 9.37
C TRP A 123 -1.02 15.58 9.91
N VAL A 124 -1.67 14.69 9.15
CA VAL A 124 -2.85 13.93 9.59
C VAL A 124 -2.40 12.67 10.33
N VAL A 125 -1.40 11.97 9.79
CA VAL A 125 -0.88 10.71 10.37
C VAL A 125 -0.10 10.96 11.67
N PHE A 126 0.67 12.04 11.72
CA PHE A 126 1.51 12.42 12.86
C PHE A 126 1.17 13.84 13.34
N PRO A 127 0.01 14.05 14.00
CA PRO A 127 -0.46 15.39 14.40
C PRO A 127 0.42 16.06 15.46
N GLY A 128 1.29 15.31 16.14
CA GLY A 128 2.24 15.83 17.12
C GLY A 128 3.68 15.95 16.61
N MET A 129 3.93 15.71 15.32
CA MET A 129 5.24 15.85 14.70
C MET A 129 5.43 17.28 14.21
N ASP A 130 6.55 17.89 14.58
CA ASP A 130 6.90 19.20 14.04
C ASP A 130 7.33 19.05 12.56
N PRO A 131 6.90 19.94 11.64
CA PRO A 131 7.19 19.81 10.21
C PRO A 131 8.68 19.66 9.89
N ILE A 132 9.56 20.33 10.65
CA ILE A 132 11.02 20.23 10.47
C ILE A 132 11.54 18.80 10.63
N GLU A 133 10.85 17.95 11.41
CA GLU A 133 11.20 16.54 11.59
C GLU A 133 11.05 15.73 10.29
N ALA A 134 10.30 16.23 9.30
CA ALA A 134 10.19 15.62 7.98
C ALA A 134 11.54 15.54 7.26
N ASN A 135 12.48 16.43 7.61
CA ASN A 135 13.84 16.47 7.05
C ASN A 135 14.90 15.83 7.95
N LEU A 136 14.51 15.35 9.14
CA LEU A 136 15.43 14.66 10.05
C LEU A 136 15.47 13.15 9.76
N PRO A 137 16.55 12.46 10.18
CA PRO A 137 16.59 11.01 10.17
C PRO A 137 15.43 10.42 10.98
N LYS A 138 14.68 9.52 10.34
CA LYS A 138 13.49 8.89 10.92
C LYS A 138 13.89 7.53 11.50
N GLN A 139 13.16 7.07 12.53
CA GLN A 139 13.34 5.74 13.09
C GLN A 139 12.00 5.13 13.46
N GLY A 140 11.93 3.80 13.44
CA GLY A 140 10.77 3.05 13.93
C GLY A 140 9.56 3.20 13.01
N SER A 141 8.38 3.47 13.58
CA SER A 141 7.13 3.58 12.83
C SER A 141 7.10 4.76 11.86
N LEU A 142 7.75 5.87 12.21
CA LEU A 142 7.86 7.04 11.34
C LEU A 142 8.69 6.72 10.08
N GLU A 143 9.84 6.06 10.25
CA GLU A 143 10.68 5.61 9.13
C GLU A 143 9.90 4.64 8.23
N TYR A 144 9.22 3.65 8.84
CA TYR A 144 8.43 2.68 8.09
C TYR A 144 7.35 3.36 7.24
N TRP A 145 6.55 4.25 7.83
CA TRP A 145 5.51 4.96 7.10
C TRP A 145 6.09 5.83 6.00
N TRP A 146 7.17 6.55 6.29
CA TRP A 146 7.78 7.46 5.31
C TRP A 146 8.30 6.70 4.09
N GLU A 147 9.06 5.64 4.30
CA GLU A 147 9.71 4.89 3.22
C GLU A 147 8.73 4.03 2.41
N ASN A 148 7.71 3.45 3.04
CA ASN A 148 6.82 2.50 2.38
C ASN A 148 5.53 3.14 1.84
N ILE A 149 5.11 4.29 2.37
CA ILE A 149 3.85 4.94 2.02
C ILE A 149 4.10 6.30 1.38
N TRP A 150 4.77 7.20 2.12
CA TRP A 150 4.86 8.60 1.72
C TRP A 150 5.83 8.83 0.57
N VAL A 151 7.06 8.31 0.63
CA VAL A 151 8.06 8.50 -0.43
C VAL A 151 7.57 7.95 -1.77
N PRO A 152 7.00 6.73 -1.87
CA PRO A 152 6.46 6.24 -3.14
C PRO A 152 5.35 7.13 -3.70
N PHE A 153 4.46 7.64 -2.84
CA PHE A 153 3.45 8.62 -3.23
C PHE A 153 4.09 9.92 -3.73
N TRP A 154 4.89 10.57 -2.90
CA TRP A 154 5.44 11.91 -3.16
C TRP A 154 6.32 11.92 -4.42
N THR A 155 7.18 10.91 -4.56
CA THR A 155 8.09 10.79 -5.71
C THR A 155 7.35 10.48 -7.01
N SER A 156 6.18 9.83 -6.95
CA SER A 156 5.34 9.58 -8.13
C SER A 156 4.68 10.82 -8.72
N ARG A 157 4.54 11.91 -7.94
CA ARG A 157 3.81 13.11 -8.35
C ARG A 157 4.71 14.08 -9.12
N SER A 158 4.14 14.72 -10.14
CA SER A 158 4.70 15.91 -10.79
C SER A 158 4.72 17.11 -9.84
N GLU A 159 5.51 18.13 -10.20
CA GLU A 159 5.59 19.38 -9.44
C GLU A 159 4.20 20.03 -9.26
N SER A 160 3.39 20.10 -10.31
CA SER A 160 2.03 20.64 -10.24
C SER A 160 1.09 19.84 -9.35
N GLU A 161 1.23 18.50 -9.31
CA GLU A 161 0.42 17.66 -8.43
C GLU A 161 0.84 17.81 -6.96
N ARG A 162 2.14 17.99 -6.71
CA ARG A 162 2.67 18.30 -5.37
C ARG A 162 2.18 19.66 -4.89
N GLU A 163 2.23 20.68 -5.75
CA GLU A 163 1.69 22.02 -5.45
C GLU A 163 0.21 21.94 -5.11
N LEU A 164 -0.59 21.21 -5.90
CA LEU A 164 -2.01 21.02 -5.63
C LEU A 164 -2.25 20.32 -4.29
N PHE A 165 -1.48 19.28 -3.97
CA PHE A 165 -1.55 18.60 -2.68
C PHE A 165 -1.26 19.55 -1.51
N LEU A 166 -0.20 20.35 -1.64
CA LEU A 166 0.24 21.32 -0.62
C LEU A 166 -0.76 22.48 -0.40
N GLN A 167 -1.70 22.75 -1.31
CA GLN A 167 -2.77 23.73 -1.06
C GLN A 167 -3.61 23.37 0.17
N THR A 168 -3.68 22.09 0.54
CA THR A 168 -4.38 21.62 1.74
C THR A 168 -3.50 21.55 3.00
N ALA A 169 -2.19 21.74 2.84
CA ALA A 169 -1.24 21.66 3.94
C ALA A 169 -1.30 22.91 4.83
N PRO A 170 -1.09 22.75 6.15
CA PRO A 170 -0.71 23.85 7.04
C PRO A 170 0.55 24.57 6.52
N ASP A 171 0.66 25.88 6.79
CA ASP A 171 1.73 26.72 6.21
C ASP A 171 3.15 26.23 6.54
N ASP A 172 3.35 25.75 7.75
CA ASP A 172 4.61 25.21 8.25
C ASP A 172 5.01 23.88 7.56
N TRP A 173 4.03 23.07 7.13
CA TRP A 173 4.25 21.88 6.32
C TRP A 173 4.57 22.18 4.85
N ARG A 174 4.07 23.31 4.30
CA ARG A 174 4.37 23.72 2.92
C ARG A 174 5.82 24.12 2.72
N GLU A 175 6.49 24.61 3.76
CA GLU A 175 7.88 25.07 3.67
C GLU A 175 8.90 23.92 3.68
N VAL A 176 8.49 22.73 4.15
CA VAL A 176 9.40 21.61 4.42
C VAL A 176 9.25 20.41 3.48
N LEU A 177 8.14 20.33 2.72
CA LEU A 177 7.81 19.25 1.77
C LEU A 177 7.94 19.71 0.31
#